data_AF-A0A098EY11-F1
#
_entry.id   AF-A0A098EY11-F1
#
_cell.length_a   1.000
_cell.length_b   1.000
_cell.length_c   1.000
_cell.angle_alpha   90.00
_cell.angle_beta   90.00
_cell.angle_gamma   90.00
#
_symmetry.space_group_name_H-M   'P 1'
#
loop_
_entity.id
_entity.type
_entity.pdbx_description
1 polymer ?
#
loop_
_entity_poly.entity_id
_entity_poly.type
_entity_poly.pdbx_seq_one_letter_code
_entity_poly.pdbx_strand_id
1 'polypeptide(L)'
;MSLLIISFSLAISIMASVWIVKKKKSKLLGTVSALILNTLILASAFSVFYSKDEEARVFGVGQTYYYVLIFAIPITTWINFVLLKFVKRKKEEV
;
A
#
# COMPACT_ATOMS: atom_id res chain seq x y z
N MET A 1 12.43 10.14 -5.38
CA MET A 1 11.94 8.96 -6.12
C MET A 1 11.07 8.05 -5.25
N SER A 2 11.53 7.66 -4.05
CA SER A 2 10.79 6.79 -3.11
C SER A 2 9.41 7.32 -2.69
N LEU A 3 9.29 8.63 -2.41
CA LEU A 3 8.00 9.25 -2.08
C LEU A 3 6.95 9.12 -3.20
N LEU A 4 7.35 9.29 -4.46
CA LEU A 4 6.42 9.16 -5.60
C LEU A 4 5.85 7.74 -5.71
N ILE A 5 6.70 6.72 -5.48
CA ILE A 5 6.30 5.31 -5.50
C ILE A 5 5.31 5.01 -4.37
N ILE A 6 5.59 5.51 -3.16
CA ILE A 6 4.71 5.35 -2.00
C ILE A 6 3.37 6.02 -2.24
N SER A 7 3.36 7.26 -2.74
CA SER A 7 2.13 8.00 -3.07
C SER A 7 1.29 7.28 -4.12
N PHE A 8 1.94 6.75 -5.16
CA PHE A 8 1.26 6.02 -6.23
C PHE A 8 0.69 4.67 -5.76
N SER A 9 1.46 3.92 -4.94
CA SER A 9 0.98 2.71 -4.29
C SER A 9 -0.25 2.98 -3.43
N LEU A 10 -0.20 4.04 -2.63
CA LEU A 10 -1.31 4.45 -1.77
C LEU A 10 -2.54 4.78 -2.60
N ALA A 11 -2.40 5.56 -3.68
CA ALA A 11 -3.51 5.93 -4.56
C ALA A 11 -4.21 4.70 -5.18
N ILE A 12 -3.44 3.77 -5.77
CA ILE A 12 -3.99 2.53 -6.35
C ILE A 12 -4.69 1.69 -5.29
N SER A 13 -4.07 1.56 -4.13
CA SER A 13 -4.60 0.77 -3.02
C SER A 13 -5.94 1.33 -2.50
N ILE A 14 -6.03 2.66 -2.33
CA ILE A 14 -7.28 3.33 -1.93
C ILE A 14 -8.37 3.07 -2.98
N MET A 15 -8.07 3.27 -4.26
CA MET A 15 -9.04 3.08 -5.35
C MET A 15 -9.59 1.64 -5.36
N ALA A 16 -8.70 0.65 -5.28
CA ALA A 16 -9.08 -0.76 -5.27
C ALA A 16 -9.90 -1.12 -4.02
N SER A 17 -9.51 -0.66 -2.83
CA SER A 17 -10.23 -0.90 -1.59
C SER A 17 -11.61 -0.27 -1.57
N VAL A 18 -11.76 0.97 -2.05
CA VAL A 18 -13.05 1.63 -2.20
C VAL A 18 -13.95 0.83 -3.16
N TRP A 19 -13.40 0.37 -4.28
CA TRP A 19 -14.14 -0.42 -5.26
C TRP A 19 -14.61 -1.77 -4.67
N ILE A 20 -13.76 -2.47 -3.92
CA ILE A 20 -14.10 -3.73 -3.24
C ILE A 20 -15.16 -3.53 -2.17
N VAL A 21 -15.07 -2.46 -1.35
CA VAL A 21 -16.10 -2.16 -0.34
C VAL A 21 -17.44 -1.84 -0.98
N LYS A 22 -17.45 -1.10 -2.09
CA LYS A 22 -18.68 -0.84 -2.87
C LYS A 22 -19.29 -2.13 -3.43
N LYS A 23 -18.48 -3.09 -3.89
CA LYS A 23 -18.95 -4.31 -4.56
C LYS A 23 -19.31 -5.46 -3.60
N LYS A 24 -18.47 -5.74 -2.58
CA LYS A 24 -18.64 -6.88 -1.66
C LYS A 24 -19.25 -6.52 -0.30
N LYS A 25 -19.56 -5.24 -0.04
CA LYS A 25 -20.10 -4.69 1.22
C LYS A 25 -19.32 -5.01 2.52
N SER A 26 -18.28 -5.85 2.50
CA SER A 26 -17.46 -6.17 3.67
C SER A 26 -16.29 -5.20 3.81
N LYS A 27 -16.28 -4.43 4.91
CA LYS A 27 -15.18 -3.52 5.27
C LYS A 27 -13.89 -4.30 5.51
N LEU A 28 -13.98 -5.49 6.12
CA LEU A 28 -12.85 -6.37 6.39
C LEU A 28 -12.17 -6.84 5.10
N LEU A 29 -12.94 -7.25 4.10
CA LEU A 29 -12.39 -7.63 2.77
C LEU A 29 -11.75 -6.42 2.06
N GLY A 30 -12.31 -5.23 2.22
CA GLY A 30 -11.71 -3.98 1.73
C GLY A 30 -10.35 -3.67 2.36
N THR A 31 -10.21 -3.87 3.66
CA THR A 31 -8.94 -3.65 4.39
C THR A 31 -7.89 -4.70 4.03
N VAL A 32 -8.26 -5.98 4.00
CA VAL A 32 -7.34 -7.08 3.65
C VAL A 32 -6.85 -6.94 2.22
N SER A 33 -7.72 -6.55 1.28
CA SER A 33 -7.29 -6.26 -0.09
C SER A 33 -6.37 -5.05 -0.19
N ALA A 34 -6.58 -4.00 0.61
CA ALA A 34 -5.67 -2.84 0.70
C ALA A 34 -4.26 -3.25 1.12
N LEU A 35 -4.17 -4.06 2.18
CA LEU A 35 -2.94 -4.60 2.73
C LEU A 35 -2.20 -5.43 1.67
N ILE A 36 -2.90 -6.37 1.02
CA ILE A 36 -2.33 -7.25 0.00
C ILE A 36 -1.79 -6.43 -1.17
N LEU A 37 -2.58 -5.47 -1.69
CA LEU A 37 -2.17 -4.63 -2.81
C LEU A 37 -0.97 -3.74 -2.46
N ASN A 38 -0.99 -3.07 -1.29
CA ASN A 38 0.16 -2.26 -0.85
C ASN A 38 1.41 -3.12 -0.68
N THR A 39 1.27 -4.30 -0.08
CA THR A 39 2.40 -5.22 0.11
C THR A 39 2.96 -5.67 -1.23
N LEU A 40 2.12 -6.08 -2.19
CA LEU A 40 2.57 -6.51 -3.51
C LEU A 40 3.27 -5.38 -4.27
N ILE A 41 2.70 -4.17 -4.28
CA ILE A 41 3.26 -3.02 -5.02
C ILE A 41 4.59 -2.59 -4.40
N LEU A 42 4.64 -2.40 -3.08
CA LEU A 42 5.84 -1.92 -2.39
C LEU A 42 6.94 -2.99 -2.37
N ALA A 43 6.61 -4.27 -2.20
CA ALA A 43 7.58 -5.36 -2.28
C ALA A 43 8.14 -5.53 -3.70
N SER A 44 7.29 -5.42 -4.73
CA SER A 44 7.76 -5.48 -6.13
C SER A 44 8.67 -4.30 -6.46
N ALA A 45 8.31 -3.08 -6.03
CA ALA A 45 9.15 -1.91 -6.18
C ALA A 45 10.50 -2.10 -5.47
N PHE A 46 10.48 -2.51 -4.21
CA PHE A 46 11.70 -2.82 -3.44
C PHE A 46 12.60 -3.80 -4.19
N SER A 47 12.06 -4.92 -4.67
CA SER A 47 12.82 -5.95 -5.38
C SER A 47 13.46 -5.43 -6.67
N VAL A 48 12.73 -4.64 -7.47
CA VAL A 48 13.24 -4.05 -8.73
C VAL A 48 14.35 -3.05 -8.46
N PHE A 49 14.17 -2.15 -7.47
CA PHE A 49 15.20 -1.17 -7.14
C PHE A 49 16.43 -1.82 -6.52
N TYR A 50 16.25 -2.75 -5.58
CA TYR A 50 17.34 -3.47 -4.96
C TYR A 50 18.16 -4.30 -5.97
N SER A 51 17.51 -4.89 -6.98
CA SER A 51 18.22 -5.67 -8.00
C SER A 51 19.09 -4.81 -8.93
N LYS A 52 18.75 -3.53 -9.10
CA LYS A 52 19.46 -2.59 -9.98
C LYS A 52 20.51 -1.74 -9.24
N ASP A 53 20.50 -1.77 -7.91
CA ASP A 53 21.41 -0.99 -7.09
C ASP A 53 22.52 -1.89 -6.55
N GLU A 54 23.68 -1.85 -7.19
CA GLU A 54 24.86 -2.64 -6.81
C GLU A 54 25.38 -2.23 -5.43
N GLU A 55 25.30 -0.96 -5.06
CA GLU A 55 25.71 -0.47 -3.73
C GLU A 55 24.80 -1.06 -2.65
N ALA A 56 23.49 -1.06 -2.87
CA ALA A 56 22.53 -1.65 -1.93
C ALA A 56 22.75 -3.16 -1.70
N ARG A 57 23.18 -3.88 -2.74
CA ARG A 57 23.47 -5.31 -2.66
C ARG A 57 24.75 -5.61 -1.89
N VAL A 58 25.73 -4.69 -1.93
CA VAL A 58 27.04 -4.85 -1.27
C VAL A 58 27.01 -4.35 0.17
N PHE A 59 26.40 -3.19 0.43
CA PHE A 59 26.33 -2.56 1.75
C PHE A 59 25.11 -2.98 2.58
N GLY A 60 24.16 -3.69 1.96
CA GLY A 60 22.96 -4.19 2.60
C GLY A 60 21.83 -3.17 2.72
N VAL A 61 20.65 -3.68 3.05
CA VAL A 61 19.38 -2.91 3.03
C VAL A 61 19.30 -1.84 4.14
N GLY A 62 20.07 -2.00 5.22
CA GLY A 62 20.04 -1.11 6.39
C GLY A 62 20.69 0.25 6.18
N GLN A 63 21.57 0.38 5.17
CA GLN A 63 22.29 1.62 4.84
C GLN A 63 21.68 2.35 3.63
N THR A 64 20.63 1.80 3.02
CA THR A 64 20.06 2.32 1.77
C THR A 64 18.63 2.85 1.95
N TYR A 65 18.25 3.87 1.19
CA TYR A 65 16.91 4.50 1.28
C TYR A 65 15.72 3.57 0.98
N TYR A 66 15.97 2.30 0.64
CA TYR A 66 14.96 1.29 0.32
C TYR A 66 14.21 0.75 1.54
N TYR A 67 14.76 0.83 2.76
CA TYR A 67 14.03 0.44 3.97
C TYR A 67 12.72 1.25 4.13
N VAL A 68 12.68 2.48 3.63
CA VAL A 68 11.50 3.35 3.68
C VAL A 68 10.31 2.72 2.95
N LEU A 69 10.53 1.92 1.90
CA LEU A 69 9.45 1.22 1.20
C LEU A 69 8.80 0.13 2.08
N ILE A 70 9.61 -0.56 2.89
CA ILE A 70 9.12 -1.60 3.81
C ILE A 70 8.36 -0.96 4.98
N PHE A 71 8.92 0.09 5.58
CA PHE A 71 8.26 0.83 6.66
C PHE A 71 7.00 1.58 6.19
N ALA A 72 6.88 1.88 4.89
CA ALA A 72 5.67 2.48 4.34
C ALA A 72 4.48 1.50 4.29
N ILE A 73 4.70 0.17 4.30
CA ILE A 73 3.61 -0.83 4.25
C ILE A 73 2.63 -0.66 5.41
N PRO A 74 3.05 -0.65 6.70
CA PRO A 74 2.12 -0.46 7.81
C PRO A 74 1.46 0.92 7.78
N ILE A 75 2.20 1.99 7.44
CA ILE A 75 1.67 3.36 7.40
C ILE A 75 0.58 3.50 6.33
N THR A 76 0.85 3.05 5.11
CA THR A 76 -0.08 3.12 3.97
C THR A 76 -1.32 2.26 4.22
N THR A 77 -1.17 1.11 4.88
CA THR A 77 -2.28 0.26 5.32
C THR A 77 -3.14 0.95 6.37
N TRP A 78 -2.53 1.65 7.32
CA TRP A 78 -3.26 2.35 8.36
C TRP A 78 -4.07 3.53 7.80
N ILE A 79 -3.49 4.28 6.86
CA ILE A 79 -4.20 5.33 6.12
C ILE A 79 -5.41 4.74 5.37
N ASN A 80 -5.24 3.62 4.67
CA ASN A 80 -6.35 2.93 4.02
C ASN A 80 -7.45 2.52 4.98
N PHE A 81 -7.10 1.99 6.15
CA PHE A 81 -8.07 1.60 7.16
C PHE A 81 -8.89 2.80 7.65
N VAL A 82 -8.23 3.94 7.89
CA VAL A 82 -8.88 5.19 8.27
C VAL A 82 -9.81 5.67 7.17
N LEU A 83 -9.33 5.74 5.92
CA LEU A 83 -10.14 6.18 4.78
C LEU A 83 -11.37 5.29 4.54
N LEU A 84 -11.22 3.97 4.67
CA LEU A 84 -12.32 3.01 4.57
C LEU A 84 -13.39 3.18 5.64
N LYS A 85 -13.09 3.78 6.81
CA LYS A 85 -14.11 4.11 7.81
C LYS A 85 -15.03 5.24 7.33
N PHE A 86 -14.51 6.18 6.55
CA PHE A 86 -15.27 7.32 6.02
C PHE A 86 -16.05 6.99 4.74
N VAL A 87 -15.79 5.85 4.11
CA VAL A 87 -16.60 5.37 2.99
C VAL A 87 -17.96 4.91 3.51
N LYS A 88 -18.98 5.75 3.32
CA LYS A 88 -20.38 5.41 3.61
C LYS A 88 -20.80 4.19 2.80
N ARG A 89 -21.47 3.24 3.46
CA ARG A 89 -22.03 2.07 2.77
C ARG A 89 -23.36 2.50 2.15
N LYS A 90 -23.64 2.08 0.91
CA LYS A 90 -24.94 2.21 0.22
C LYS A 90 -26.14 1.57 0.97
N LYS A 91 -25.96 1.07 2.19
CA LYS A 91 -27.01 0.53 3.07
C LYS A 91 -27.37 1.51 4.21
N GLU A 92 -26.59 2.56 4.40
CA GLU A 92 -26.84 3.67 5.34
C GLU A 92 -27.51 4.87 4.63
N GLU A 93 -27.85 4.71 3.36
CA GLU A 93 -28.62 5.66 2.54
C GLU A 93 -30.08 5.17 2.43
N VAL A 94 -30.69 4.82 3.56
CA VAL A 94 -32.15 4.63 3.67
C VAL A 94 -32.75 5.87 4.28
#